data_AF-A0A924UMT3-F1
#
_entry.id   AF-A0A924UMT3-F1
#
_cell.length_a   1.000
_cell.length_b   1.000
_cell.length_c   1.000
_cell.angle_alpha   90.00
_cell.angle_beta   90.00
_cell.angle_gamma   90.00
#
_symmetry.space_group_name_H-M   'P 1'
#
loop_
_entity.id
_entity.type
_entity.pdbx_description
1 polymer ?
#
loop_
_entity_poly.entity_id
_entity_poly.type
_entity_poly.pdbx_seq_one_letter_code
_entity_poly.pdbx_strand_id
1 'polypeptide(L)'
;MKKDLPENLVENISIAVVLESATPESKSWNVYLINLKNEPIETVLVTSKGYGKRANEDVKTSILRHSLGNVANRSYALIELIDEQVFGLTNEYWLSYYINDQIYDKKFIFVPESIVESNMIRVPVLNKPGVMIG
;
A
#
# COMPACT_ATOMS: atom_id res chain seq x y z
N MET A 1 10.24 -25.23 -23.37
CA MET A 1 11.14 -24.06 -23.23
C MET A 1 10.28 -22.89 -22.80
N LYS A 2 10.36 -22.46 -21.53
CA LYS A 2 9.72 -21.22 -21.09
C LYS A 2 10.57 -20.09 -21.65
N LYS A 3 10.05 -19.42 -22.67
CA LYS A 3 10.62 -18.19 -23.22
C LYS A 3 10.66 -17.19 -22.07
N ASP A 4 11.82 -16.56 -21.83
CA ASP A 4 11.97 -15.55 -20.78
C ASP A 4 10.92 -14.46 -21.00
N LEU A 5 9.91 -14.43 -20.13
CA LEU A 5 8.94 -13.35 -20.10
C LEU A 5 9.67 -12.10 -19.61
N PRO A 6 9.41 -10.91 -20.19
CA PRO A 6 9.94 -9.68 -19.63
C PRO A 6 9.55 -9.59 -18.16
N GLU A 7 10.51 -9.26 -17.31
CA GLU A 7 10.23 -8.98 -15.91
C GLU A 7 9.36 -7.73 -15.88
N ASN A 8 8.07 -7.90 -15.55
CA ASN A 8 7.11 -6.81 -15.46
C ASN A 8 7.42 -5.97 -14.24
N LEU A 9 8.39 -5.06 -14.38
CA LEU A 9 8.82 -4.17 -13.32
C LEU A 9 7.68 -3.22 -12.93
N VAL A 10 7.34 -3.23 -11.65
CA VAL A 10 6.36 -2.30 -11.08
C VAL A 10 7.08 -0.99 -10.77
N GLU A 11 6.89 -0.02 -11.67
CA GLU A 11 7.44 1.34 -11.58
C GLU A 11 6.32 2.39 -11.56
N ASN A 12 6.55 3.47 -10.82
CA ASN A 12 5.60 4.59 -10.64
C ASN A 12 4.26 4.16 -10.02
N ILE A 13 4.29 3.13 -9.20
CA ILE A 13 3.19 2.67 -8.36
C ILE A 13 3.71 2.64 -6.92
N SER A 14 2.91 3.11 -5.98
CA SER A 14 3.31 3.15 -4.57
C SER A 14 2.14 2.81 -3.65
N ILE A 15 2.46 2.34 -2.45
CA ILE A 15 1.50 2.23 -1.35
C ILE A 15 1.85 3.29 -0.33
N ALA A 16 0.84 4.01 0.18
CA ALA A 16 1.02 5.06 1.17
C ALA A 16 0.10 4.85 2.39
N VAL A 17 0.67 4.96 3.59
CA VAL A 17 -0.08 5.06 4.85
C VAL A 17 -0.21 6.55 5.19
N VAL A 18 -1.44 7.06 5.20
CA VAL A 18 -1.76 8.49 5.17
C VAL A 18 -2.54 8.88 6.41
N LEU A 19 -2.12 9.97 7.04
CA LEU A 19 -2.85 10.58 8.14
C LEU A 19 -4.01 11.39 7.56
N GLU A 20 -5.23 10.88 7.70
CA GLU A 20 -6.46 11.48 7.18
C GLU A 20 -6.94 12.64 8.05
N SER A 21 -6.87 12.44 9.36
CA SER A 21 -7.23 13.45 10.35
C SER A 21 -6.47 13.21 11.64
N ALA A 22 -6.22 14.29 12.37
CA ALA A 22 -5.66 14.25 13.71
C ALA A 22 -6.42 15.25 14.58
N THR A 23 -7.03 14.75 15.66
CA THR A 23 -7.52 15.54 16.79
C THR A 23 -6.62 15.27 18.01
N PRO A 24 -6.73 16.06 19.08
CA PRO A 24 -6.00 15.76 20.33
C PRO A 24 -6.30 14.35 20.89
N GLU A 25 -7.47 13.79 20.58
CA GLU A 25 -7.96 12.52 21.12
C GLU A 25 -7.77 11.33 20.17
N SER A 26 -7.64 11.56 18.86
CA SER A 26 -7.57 10.47 17.89
C SER A 26 -6.87 10.87 16.59
N LYS A 27 -6.17 9.90 15.98
CA LYS A 27 -5.66 9.97 14.62
C LYS A 27 -6.37 8.92 13.77
N SER A 28 -6.71 9.29 12.53
CA SER A 28 -7.28 8.37 11.54
C SER A 28 -6.28 8.15 10.42
N TRP A 29 -6.02 6.87 10.12
CA TRP A 29 -5.06 6.48 9.09
C TRP A 29 -5.71 5.59 8.05
N ASN A 30 -5.37 5.87 6.80
CA ASN A 30 -5.81 5.11 5.64
C ASN A 30 -4.62 4.65 4.82
N VAL A 31 -4.78 3.52 4.15
CA VAL A 31 -3.79 3.01 3.19
C VAL A 31 -4.31 3.24 1.79
N TYR A 32 -3.46 3.81 0.94
CA TYR A 32 -3.80 4.14 -0.44
C TYR A 32 -2.85 3.47 -1.42
N LEU A 33 -3.41 3.03 -2.55
CA LEU A 33 -2.65 2.82 -3.76
C LEU A 33 -2.48 4.16 -4.47
N ILE A 34 -1.24 4.49 -4.87
CA ILE A 34 -0.90 5.70 -5.61
C ILE A 34 -0.42 5.30 -7.00
N ASN A 35 -1.19 5.67 -8.03
CA ASN A 35 -0.80 5.49 -9.43
C ASN A 35 -0.16 6.78 -9.96
N LEU A 36 1.18 6.77 -10.05
CA LEU A 36 1.95 7.88 -10.61
C LEU A 36 2.25 7.69 -12.11
N LYS A 37 1.79 6.60 -12.72
CA LYS A 37 1.93 6.38 -14.16
C LYS A 37 1.11 7.41 -14.94
N ASN A 38 1.48 7.58 -16.21
CA ASN A 38 0.73 8.38 -17.18
C ASN A 38 -0.41 7.59 -17.84
N GLU A 39 -0.63 6.34 -17.45
CA GLU A 39 -1.67 5.42 -17.95
C GLU A 39 -2.50 4.86 -16.77
N PRO A 40 -3.78 4.52 -17.00
CA PRO A 40 -4.59 3.84 -16.00
C PRO A 40 -4.08 2.41 -15.76
N ILE A 41 -4.39 1.88 -14.59
CA ILE A 41 -4.21 0.46 -14.26
C ILE A 41 -5.58 -0.17 -14.02
N GLU A 42 -5.71 -1.44 -14.42
CA GLU A 42 -6.99 -2.13 -14.46
C GLU A 42 -7.01 -3.33 -13.53
N THR A 43 -8.22 -3.71 -13.09
CA THR A 43 -8.44 -4.90 -12.24
C THR A 43 -7.45 -4.97 -11.07
N VAL A 44 -7.38 -3.87 -10.32
CA VAL A 44 -6.47 -3.70 -9.21
C VAL A 44 -6.95 -4.52 -8.02
N LEU A 45 -6.10 -5.44 -7.58
CA LEU A 45 -6.32 -6.30 -6.42
C LEU A 45 -5.21 -6.07 -5.39
N VAL A 46 -5.58 -5.99 -4.12
CA VAL A 46 -4.63 -5.87 -3.01
C VAL A 46 -4.94 -6.88 -1.93
N THR A 47 -3.96 -7.69 -1.55
CA THR A 47 -4.04 -8.53 -0.34
C THR A 47 -3.21 -7.87 0.77
N SER A 48 -3.83 -7.57 1.91
CA SER A 48 -3.15 -7.01 3.09
C SER A 48 -3.05 -8.03 4.21
N LYS A 49 -1.94 -7.97 4.97
CA LYS A 49 -1.75 -8.71 6.22
C LYS A 49 -0.64 -8.06 7.07
N GLY A 50 -0.77 -8.17 8.38
CA GLY A 50 0.25 -7.83 9.36
C GLY A 50 0.83 -9.08 10.03
N TYR A 51 2.13 -9.09 10.29
CA TYR A 51 2.79 -10.16 11.04
C TYR A 51 4.03 -9.65 11.79
N GLY A 52 4.37 -10.30 12.90
CA GLY A 52 5.54 -9.94 13.69
C GLY A 52 5.50 -10.57 15.08
N LYS A 53 6.19 -9.94 16.03
CA LYS A 53 6.17 -10.33 17.44
C LYS A 53 5.69 -9.18 18.31
N ARG A 54 4.90 -9.50 19.34
CA ARG A 54 4.52 -8.57 20.41
C ARG A 54 4.74 -9.27 21.74
N ALA A 55 5.55 -8.69 22.63
CA ALA A 55 5.90 -9.29 23.92
C ALA A 55 6.42 -10.75 23.80
N ASN A 56 7.26 -11.04 22.79
CA ASN A 56 7.78 -12.37 22.42
C ASN A 56 6.76 -13.39 21.90
N GLU A 57 5.49 -13.03 21.72
CA GLU A 57 4.49 -13.87 21.07
C GLU A 57 4.34 -13.52 19.59
N ASP A 58 4.12 -14.53 18.75
CA ASP A 58 3.85 -14.33 17.33
C ASP A 58 2.46 -13.73 17.13
N VAL A 59 2.40 -12.58 16.47
CA VAL A 59 1.16 -11.89 16.13
C VAL A 59 0.97 -11.93 14.62
N LYS A 60 -0.26 -12.24 14.19
CA LYS A 60 -0.70 -12.16 12.80
C LYS A 60 -2.08 -11.53 12.76
N THR A 61 -2.31 -10.62 11.82
CA THR A 61 -3.65 -10.09 11.55
C THR A 61 -4.38 -11.01 10.58
N SER A 62 -5.68 -10.78 10.42
CA SER A 62 -6.43 -11.34 9.30
C SER A 62 -5.82 -10.96 7.96
N ILE A 63 -5.97 -11.85 6.97
CA ILE A 63 -5.67 -11.55 5.57
C ILE A 63 -6.91 -10.92 4.94
N LEU A 64 -6.80 -9.69 4.47
CA LEU A 64 -7.89 -9.00 3.77
C LEU A 64 -7.58 -8.94 2.28
N ARG A 65 -8.63 -8.99 1.45
CA ARG A 65 -8.54 -8.94 -0.01
C ARG A 65 -9.45 -7.84 -0.52
N HIS A 66 -8.85 -6.88 -1.20
CA HIS A 66 -9.49 -5.67 -1.69
C HIS A 66 -9.51 -5.70 -3.22
N SER A 67 -10.66 -5.41 -3.81
CA SER A 67 -10.81 -5.20 -5.24
C SER A 67 -11.11 -3.72 -5.47
N LEU A 68 -10.17 -3.00 -6.08
CA LEU A 68 -10.26 -1.55 -6.26
C LEU A 68 -10.78 -1.17 -7.66
N GLY A 69 -11.01 -2.15 -8.53
CA GLY A 69 -11.40 -1.91 -9.92
C GLY A 69 -10.28 -1.24 -10.72
N ASN A 70 -10.62 -0.21 -11.49
CA ASN A 70 -9.64 0.52 -12.29
C ASN A 70 -9.21 1.79 -11.57
N VAL A 71 -7.92 2.11 -11.64
CA VAL A 71 -7.35 3.34 -11.07
C VAL A 71 -6.76 4.17 -12.19
N ALA A 72 -7.30 5.37 -12.37
CA ALA A 72 -6.88 6.29 -13.42
C ALA A 72 -5.39 6.66 -13.31
N ASN A 73 -4.83 7.19 -14.40
CA ASN A 73 -3.48 7.76 -14.38
C ASN A 73 -3.39 8.91 -13.37
N ARG A 74 -2.21 9.11 -12.78
CA ARG A 74 -1.96 10.21 -11.83
C ARG A 74 -3.05 10.33 -10.74
N SER A 75 -3.53 9.20 -10.24
CA SER A 75 -4.66 9.11 -9.30
C SER A 75 -4.34 8.15 -8.15
N TYR A 76 -5.31 7.95 -7.27
CA TYR A 76 -5.19 7.08 -6.09
C TYR A 76 -6.48 6.33 -5.81
N ALA A 77 -6.38 5.25 -5.05
CA ALA A 77 -7.52 4.48 -4.55
C ALA A 77 -7.31 4.12 -3.08
N LEU A 78 -8.36 4.26 -2.27
CA LEU A 78 -8.37 3.80 -0.88
C LEU A 78 -8.34 2.27 -0.87
N ILE A 79 -7.41 1.69 -0.11
CA ILE A 79 -7.31 0.25 0.14
C ILE A 79 -8.11 -0.10 1.39
N GLU A 80 -7.69 0.44 2.55
CA GLU A 80 -8.31 0.13 3.84
C GLU A 80 -8.01 1.24 4.86
N LEU A 81 -8.78 1.24 5.96
CA LEU A 81 -8.38 1.93 7.19
C LEU A 81 -7.37 1.08 7.94
N ILE A 82 -6.38 1.70 8.58
CA ILE A 82 -5.37 1.00 9.39
C ILE A 82 -5.31 1.58 10.80
N ASP A 83 -5.23 0.70 11.79
CA ASP A 83 -5.11 1.06 13.20
C ASP A 83 -3.63 1.24 13.58
N GLU A 84 -3.28 2.28 14.32
CA GLU A 84 -1.91 2.52 14.78
C GLU A 84 -1.35 1.34 15.60
N GLN A 85 -2.21 0.54 16.23
CA GLN A 85 -1.82 -0.65 16.98
C GLN A 85 -1.07 -1.69 16.14
N VAL A 86 -1.22 -1.67 14.81
CA VAL A 86 -0.49 -2.57 13.91
C VAL A 86 0.80 -1.96 13.34
N PHE A 87 1.14 -0.70 13.64
CA PHE A 87 2.36 -0.06 13.12
C PHE A 87 3.65 -0.66 13.70
N GLY A 88 3.55 -1.34 14.85
CA GLY A 88 4.64 -2.14 15.41
C GLY A 88 4.83 -3.51 14.73
N LEU A 89 3.98 -3.88 13.77
CA LEU A 89 4.09 -5.10 12.99
C LEU A 89 4.69 -4.81 11.61
N THR A 90 5.14 -5.86 10.93
CA THR A 90 5.37 -5.82 9.50
C THR A 90 4.03 -5.84 8.79
N ASN A 91 3.70 -4.80 8.03
CA ASN A 91 2.47 -4.72 7.23
C ASN A 91 2.82 -4.95 5.74
N GLU A 92 2.30 -6.02 5.17
CA GLU A 92 2.51 -6.44 3.77
C GLU A 92 1.26 -6.15 2.94
N TYR A 93 1.46 -5.43 1.84
CA TYR A 93 0.47 -5.17 0.80
C TYR A 93 0.95 -5.81 -0.50
N TRP A 94 0.32 -6.92 -0.88
CA TRP A 94 0.58 -7.56 -2.17
C TRP A 94 -0.40 -7.03 -3.20
N LEU A 95 0.12 -6.21 -4.11
CA LEU A 95 -0.60 -5.60 -5.21
C LEU A 95 -0.50 -6.48 -6.46
N SER A 96 -1.63 -6.63 -7.15
CA SER A 96 -1.72 -7.13 -8.51
C SER A 96 -2.55 -6.16 -9.35
N TYR A 97 -2.14 -5.86 -10.59
CA TYR A 97 -2.92 -5.05 -11.53
C TYR A 97 -2.60 -5.42 -12.98
N TYR A 98 -3.42 -4.92 -13.90
CA TYR A 98 -3.26 -5.12 -15.34
C TYR A 98 -2.98 -3.81 -16.07
N ILE A 99 -2.18 -3.90 -17.14
CA ILE A 99 -2.05 -2.90 -18.19
C ILE A 99 -2.11 -3.65 -19.52
N ASN A 100 -3.11 -3.36 -20.36
CA ASN A 100 -3.27 -3.96 -21.69
C ASN A 100 -3.05 -5.49 -21.69
N ASP A 101 -3.81 -6.21 -20.84
CA ASP A 101 -3.76 -7.66 -20.63
C ASP A 101 -2.50 -8.23 -19.95
N GLN A 102 -1.48 -7.40 -19.69
CA GLN A 102 -0.31 -7.81 -18.94
C GLN A 102 -0.51 -7.62 -17.44
N ILE A 103 -0.35 -8.70 -16.67
CA ILE A 103 -0.38 -8.65 -15.19
C ILE A 103 0.96 -8.22 -14.61
N TYR A 104 0.89 -7.40 -13.57
CA TYR A 104 1.99 -6.90 -12.75
C TYR A 104 1.72 -7.22 -11.28
N ASP A 105 2.76 -7.63 -10.56
CA ASP A 105 2.66 -8.03 -9.15
C ASP A 105 3.84 -7.48 -8.35
N LYS A 106 3.58 -6.86 -7.19
CA LYS A 106 4.62 -6.42 -6.25
C LYS A 106 4.14 -6.46 -4.81
N LYS A 107 5.04 -6.85 -3.90
CA LYS A 107 4.84 -6.72 -2.45
C LYS A 107 5.45 -5.43 -1.94
N PHE A 108 4.65 -4.66 -1.21
CA PHE A 108 5.06 -3.47 -0.49
C PHE A 108 5.02 -3.79 1.00
N ILE A 109 6.14 -3.59 1.69
CA ILE A 109 6.32 -4.00 3.08
C ILE A 109 6.70 -2.78 3.92
N PHE A 110 5.81 -2.38 4.81
CA PHE A 110 6.11 -1.46 5.89
C PHE A 110 6.64 -2.28 7.06
N VAL A 111 7.94 -2.16 7.34
CA VAL A 111 8.57 -2.80 8.51
C VAL A 111 8.17 -2.07 9.80
N PRO A 112 8.30 -2.71 10.98
CA PRO A 112 8.08 -2.02 12.25
C PRO A 112 8.84 -0.70 12.31
N GLU A 113 8.22 0.32 12.92
CA GLU A 113 8.82 1.65 13.11
C GLU A 113 9.08 2.43 11.80
N SER A 114 8.59 1.96 10.65
CA SER A 114 8.69 2.72 9.40
C SER A 114 7.60 3.80 9.26
N ILE A 115 6.43 3.60 9.86
CA ILE A 115 5.29 4.52 9.83
C ILE A 115 5.44 5.51 11.00
N VAL A 116 6.34 6.47 10.84
CA VAL A 116 6.71 7.47 11.87
C VAL A 116 6.77 8.87 11.27
N GLU A 117 6.60 9.89 12.12
CA GLU A 117 6.55 11.30 11.69
C GLU A 117 7.80 11.74 10.91
N SER A 118 8.98 11.25 11.27
CA SER A 118 10.24 11.58 10.56
C SER A 118 10.29 11.08 9.12
N ASN A 119 9.47 10.08 8.78
CA ASN A 119 9.39 9.51 7.44
C ASN A 119 8.20 10.09 6.65
N MET A 120 7.41 10.99 7.25
CA MET A 120 6.26 11.55 6.57
C MET A 120 6.68 12.50 5.47
N ILE A 121 6.05 12.33 4.32
CA ILE A 121 6.14 13.21 3.17
C ILE A 121 4.74 13.73 2.83
N ARG A 122 4.68 14.73 1.95
CA ARG A 122 3.42 15.07 1.27
C ARG A 122 3.21 14.08 0.13
N VAL A 123 2.26 13.15 0.30
CA VAL A 123 1.96 12.10 -0.68
C VAL A 123 1.48 12.76 -1.98
N PRO A 124 2.14 12.50 -3.12
CA PRO A 124 1.76 13.06 -4.41
C PRO A 124 0.35 12.63 -4.80
N VAL A 125 -0.31 13.42 -5.64
CA VAL A 125 -1.72 13.30 -6.11
C VAL A 125 -2.79 13.40 -5.02
N LEU A 126 -2.57 12.79 -3.85
CA LEU A 126 -3.47 12.84 -2.70
C LEU A 126 -3.29 14.13 -1.87
N ASN A 127 -2.10 14.74 -1.91
CA ASN A 127 -1.79 16.02 -1.25
C ASN A 127 -1.96 16.02 0.28
N LYS A 128 -1.76 14.86 0.93
CA LYS A 128 -1.87 14.65 2.38
C LYS A 128 -0.56 14.12 2.98
N PRO A 129 -0.32 14.33 4.29
CA PRO A 129 0.86 13.80 4.96
C PRO A 129 0.77 12.27 5.13
N GLY A 130 1.84 11.56 4.82
CA GLY A 130 1.89 10.10 4.97
C GLY A 130 3.28 9.51 4.69
N VAL A 131 3.44 8.21 4.94
CA VAL A 131 4.64 7.44 4.59
C VAL A 131 4.33 6.63 3.34
N MET A 132 5.20 6.72 2.33
CA MET A 132 4.99 6.11 1.02
C MET A 132 6.19 5.26 0.61
N ILE A 133 5.94 4.07 0.07
CA ILE A 133 6.98 3.18 -0.48
C ILE A 133 6.61 2.77 -1.92
N GLY A 134 7.62 2.72 -2.80
CA GLY A 134 7.48 2.62 -4.25
C GLY A 134 8.28 1.50 -4.89
#